data_AF-A0A329SBG1-F1
#
_entry.id   AF-A0A329SBG1-F1
#
_cell.length_a   1.000
_cell.length_b   1.000
_cell.length_c   1.000
_cell.angle_alpha   90.00
_cell.angle_beta   90.00
_cell.angle_gamma   90.00
#
_symmetry.space_group_name_H-M   'P 1'
#
loop_
_entity.id
_entity.type
_entity.pdbx_description
1 polymer ?
#
loop_
_entity_poly.entity_id
_entity_poly.type
_entity_poly.pdbx_seq_one_letter_code
_entity_poly.pdbx_strand_id
1 'polypeptide(L)'
;MASHTHTHTHTSTARRIVDAGCVELLSRGGARSSNVKCTPEIEAALEEYLGENCTYTLNVMRDMVRFDFGVELSTSTISNKLIGKLYTTKNRGSICMDVNADFVNEIYDKVKASPTFQEHFQGKKVVVVLDNAPAHNQTEENDDLVLLRLAPYSPMCNPTEGCFSVFKAKIKVHLALSREELVAARPRGTIAAARMEILEHAAMRCIGCMDLRLVNKMALHCQHAVAAAERMEDMQYST
;
A
#
# COMPACT_ATOMS: atom_id res chain seq x y z
N MET A 1 -3.79 11.35 31.04
CA MET A 1 -2.45 10.80 31.33
C MET A 1 -2.44 9.33 30.95
N ALA A 2 -1.37 8.90 30.28
CA ALA A 2 -1.03 7.53 29.82
C ALA A 2 -1.87 6.94 28.67
N SER A 3 -1.41 7.23 27.45
CA SER A 3 -1.69 6.49 26.20
C SER A 3 -1.09 5.08 26.29
N HIS A 4 -1.90 4.04 26.03
CA HIS A 4 -1.41 2.68 25.81
C HIS A 4 -1.23 2.44 24.31
N THR A 5 0.01 2.61 23.85
CA THR A 5 0.47 2.25 22.52
C THR A 5 0.72 0.73 22.47
N HIS A 6 -0.24 -0.04 21.95
CA HIS A 6 0.01 -1.43 21.58
C HIS A 6 0.87 -1.48 20.30
N THR A 7 2.18 -1.65 20.48
CA THR A 7 3.09 -2.04 19.41
C THR A 7 3.06 -3.56 19.28
N HIS A 8 2.60 -4.09 18.14
CA HIS A 8 2.69 -5.51 17.84
C HIS A 8 4.17 -5.92 17.77
N THR A 9 4.68 -6.50 18.85
CA THR A 9 5.96 -7.17 18.89
C THR A 9 5.77 -8.61 18.44
N HIS A 10 6.43 -8.99 17.34
CA HIS A 10 6.43 -10.37 16.85
C HIS A 10 6.90 -11.33 17.96
N THR A 11 6.29 -12.50 18.08
CA THR A 11 6.56 -13.49 19.17
C THR A 11 8.03 -13.89 19.25
N SER A 12 8.76 -13.86 18.13
CA SER A 12 10.21 -14.10 18.07
C SER A 12 11.03 -12.98 18.71
N THR A 13 10.55 -11.73 18.64
CA THR A 13 11.16 -10.57 19.27
C THR A 13 10.98 -10.62 20.79
N ALA A 14 9.78 -10.97 21.26
CA ALA A 14 9.50 -11.14 22.69
C ALA A 14 10.39 -12.23 23.31
N ARG A 15 10.53 -13.38 22.63
CA ARG A 15 11.37 -14.49 23.10
C ARG A 15 12.86 -14.11 23.20
N ARG A 16 13.37 -13.37 22.22
CA ARG A 16 14.77 -12.86 22.24
C ARG A 16 15.05 -11.91 23.39
N ILE A 17 14.08 -11.09 23.80
CA ILE A 17 14.24 -10.14 24.91
C ILE A 17 14.32 -10.89 26.24
N VAL A 18 13.48 -11.92 26.41
CA VAL A 18 13.48 -12.77 27.61
C VAL A 18 14.78 -13.56 27.71
N ASP A 19 15.25 -14.16 26.61
CA ASP A 19 16.46 -14.98 26.61
C ASP A 19 17.76 -14.16 26.78
N ALA A 20 17.78 -12.90 26.34
CA ALA A 20 18.97 -12.05 26.38
C ALA A 20 19.11 -11.21 27.65
N GLY A 21 18.06 -11.10 28.49
CA GLY A 21 18.10 -10.39 29.78
C GLY A 21 18.44 -8.90 29.71
N CYS A 22 18.42 -8.28 28.52
CA CYS A 22 18.87 -6.91 28.30
C CYS A 22 17.72 -6.05 27.75
N VAL A 23 17.30 -5.06 28.55
CA VAL A 23 16.19 -4.13 28.26
C VAL A 23 16.69 -2.83 27.60
N GLU A 24 18.00 -2.65 27.45
CA GLU A 24 18.54 -1.48 26.77
C GLU A 24 18.26 -1.53 25.26
N LEU A 25 17.74 -0.43 24.73
CA LEU A 25 17.62 -0.15 23.31
C LEU A 25 19.03 -0.06 22.70
N LEU A 26 19.60 -1.21 22.36
CA LEU A 26 20.76 -1.26 21.47
C LEU A 26 20.36 -0.54 20.18
N SER A 27 21.17 0.43 19.77
CA SER A 27 21.00 1.07 18.46
C SER A 27 20.84 -0.03 17.42
N ARG A 28 19.70 -0.07 16.72
CA ARG A 28 19.52 -0.97 15.58
C ARG A 28 20.71 -0.75 14.66
N GLY A 29 21.56 -1.76 14.51
CA GLY A 29 22.75 -1.65 13.68
C GLY A 29 22.32 -1.20 12.29
N GLY A 30 22.67 0.04 11.94
CA GLY A 30 22.48 0.55 10.59
C GLY A 30 23.27 -0.32 9.61
N ALA A 31 22.86 -0.32 8.34
CA ALA A 31 23.64 -0.94 7.28
C ALA A 31 25.06 -0.37 7.31
N ARG A 32 26.02 -1.16 7.81
CA ARG A 32 27.43 -0.81 7.69
C ARG A 32 27.79 -0.99 6.22
N SER A 33 28.33 0.05 5.58
CA SER A 33 28.74 0.00 4.17
C SER A 33 29.65 -1.21 3.87
N SER A 34 30.44 -1.66 4.85
CA SER A 34 31.30 -2.83 4.78
C SER A 34 30.57 -4.19 4.74
N ASN A 35 29.27 -4.25 5.05
CA ASN A 35 28.47 -5.49 5.12
C ASN A 35 27.32 -5.56 4.10
N VAL A 36 27.18 -4.56 3.23
CA VAL A 36 26.15 -4.54 2.19
C VAL A 36 26.63 -5.42 1.03
N LYS A 37 26.20 -6.68 1.01
CA LYS A 37 26.54 -7.61 -0.07
C LYS A 37 25.93 -7.24 -1.42
N CYS A 38 24.74 -6.64 -1.44
CA CYS A 38 24.07 -6.22 -2.67
C CYS A 38 24.24 -4.70 -2.83
N THR A 39 25.25 -4.29 -3.59
CA THR A 39 25.57 -2.89 -3.86
C THR A 39 24.61 -2.31 -4.92
N PRO A 40 24.52 -0.97 -5.07
CA PRO A 40 23.72 -0.36 -6.13
C PRO A 40 24.10 -0.85 -7.55
N GLU A 41 25.38 -1.15 -7.78
CA GLU A 41 25.88 -1.70 -9.05
C GLU A 41 25.35 -3.12 -9.30
N ILE A 42 25.33 -3.97 -8.28
CA ILE A 42 24.75 -5.32 -8.36
C ILE A 42 23.23 -5.22 -8.57
N GLU A 43 22.55 -4.27 -7.93
CA GLU A 43 21.12 -4.02 -8.17
C GLU A 43 20.84 -3.62 -9.62
N ALA A 44 21.67 -2.75 -10.20
CA ALA A 44 21.54 -2.35 -11.60
C ALA A 44 21.79 -3.53 -12.56
N ALA A 45 22.77 -4.40 -12.25
CA ALA A 45 23.04 -5.59 -13.04
C ALA A 45 21.88 -6.60 -12.98
N LEU A 46 21.25 -6.78 -11.81
CA LEU A 46 20.05 -7.61 -11.68
C LEU A 46 18.89 -7.11 -12.55
N GLU A 47 18.72 -5.79 -12.67
CA GLU A 47 17.76 -5.19 -13.61
C GLU A 47 18.16 -5.43 -15.08
N GLU A 48 19.45 -5.33 -15.39
CA GLU A 48 20.01 -5.60 -16.71
C GLU A 48 19.77 -7.05 -17.15
N TYR A 49 20.11 -8.04 -16.32
CA TYR A 49 19.89 -9.45 -16.65
C TYR A 49 18.41 -9.76 -16.96
N LEU A 50 17.49 -9.20 -16.17
CA LEU A 50 16.05 -9.35 -16.45
C LEU A 50 15.60 -8.61 -17.70
N GLY A 51 16.21 -7.46 -17.98
CA GLY A 51 15.95 -6.68 -19.19
C GLY A 51 16.41 -7.42 -20.45
N GLU A 52 17.51 -8.16 -20.36
CA GLU A 52 18.01 -9.00 -21.45
C GLU A 52 17.18 -10.27 -21.64
N ASN A 53 16.85 -10.97 -20.54
CA ASN A 53 16.01 -12.16 -20.60
C ASN A 53 15.18 -12.33 -19.33
N CYS A 54 13.88 -12.07 -19.45
CA CYS A 54 12.93 -12.19 -18.34
C CYS A 54 12.60 -13.64 -17.92
N THR A 55 13.13 -14.66 -18.62
CA THR A 55 12.96 -16.07 -18.26
C THR A 55 14.00 -16.58 -17.27
N TYR A 56 15.02 -15.77 -16.95
CA TYR A 56 16.02 -16.16 -15.97
C TYR A 56 15.40 -16.41 -14.60
N THR A 57 15.71 -17.58 -14.04
CA THR A 57 15.29 -17.93 -12.69
C THR A 57 16.20 -17.23 -11.67
N LEU A 58 15.71 -17.07 -10.43
CA LEU A 58 16.51 -16.49 -9.34
C LEU A 58 17.83 -17.24 -9.08
N ASN A 59 17.86 -18.55 -9.35
CA ASN A 59 19.09 -19.35 -9.26
C ASN A 59 20.08 -18.97 -10.36
N VAL A 60 19.61 -18.83 -11.60
CA VAL A 60 20.45 -18.39 -12.72
C VAL A 60 20.99 -16.98 -12.45
N MET A 61 20.15 -16.06 -11.97
CA MET A 61 20.58 -14.71 -11.61
C MET A 61 21.58 -14.68 -10.46
N ARG A 62 21.43 -15.55 -9.46
CA ARG A 62 22.44 -15.71 -8.40
C ARG A 62 23.78 -16.14 -8.99
N ASP A 63 23.76 -17.10 -9.89
CA ASP A 63 24.98 -17.66 -10.48
C ASP A 63 25.66 -16.61 -11.39
N MET A 64 24.88 -15.77 -12.10
CA MET A 64 25.38 -14.62 -12.85
C MET A 64 26.01 -13.55 -11.95
N VAL A 65 25.36 -13.16 -10.84
CA VAL A 65 25.96 -12.20 -9.88
C VAL A 65 27.25 -12.75 -9.28
N ARG A 66 27.28 -14.05 -8.97
CA ARG A 66 28.50 -14.70 -8.49
C ARG A 66 29.62 -14.63 -9.52
N PHE A 67 29.31 -14.83 -10.79
CA PHE A 67 30.29 -14.80 -11.87
C PHE A 67 30.80 -13.39 -12.16
N ASP A 68 29.89 -12.41 -12.28
CA ASP A 68 30.24 -11.05 -12.70
C ASP A 68 30.83 -10.19 -11.58
N PHE A 69 30.39 -10.41 -10.33
CA PHE A 69 30.77 -9.57 -9.19
C PHE A 69 31.54 -10.32 -8.10
N GLY A 70 31.68 -11.65 -8.21
CA GLY A 70 32.33 -12.46 -7.16
C GLY A 70 31.54 -12.51 -5.85
N VAL A 71 30.28 -12.07 -5.86
CA VAL A 71 29.43 -11.96 -4.65
C VAL A 71 28.39 -13.07 -4.65
N GLU A 72 28.30 -13.81 -3.55
CA GLU A 72 27.19 -14.73 -3.32
C GLU A 72 26.02 -14.02 -2.63
N LEU A 73 24.90 -13.94 -3.36
CA LEU A 73 23.62 -13.48 -2.86
C LEU A 73 22.65 -14.65 -2.66
N SER A 74 21.74 -14.53 -1.70
CA SER A 74 20.62 -15.46 -1.59
C SER A 74 19.55 -15.16 -2.64
N THR A 75 18.82 -16.19 -3.10
CA THR A 75 17.68 -16.01 -4.01
C THR A 75 16.59 -15.12 -3.40
N SER A 76 16.40 -15.15 -2.07
CA SER A 76 15.50 -14.23 -1.36
C SER A 76 15.99 -12.79 -1.41
N THR A 77 17.30 -12.52 -1.31
CA THR A 77 17.86 -11.16 -1.43
C THR A 77 17.61 -10.62 -2.84
N ILE A 78 17.90 -11.42 -3.87
CA ILE A 78 17.66 -11.07 -5.26
C ILE A 78 16.16 -10.83 -5.48
N SER A 79 15.31 -11.76 -5.03
CA SER A 79 13.85 -11.63 -5.10
C SER A 79 13.37 -10.35 -4.43
N ASN A 80 13.78 -10.05 -3.20
CA ASN A 80 13.37 -8.85 -2.47
C ASN A 80 13.81 -7.56 -3.16
N LYS A 81 15.00 -7.52 -3.77
CA LYS A 81 15.48 -6.36 -4.54
C LYS A 81 14.70 -6.18 -5.83
N LEU A 82 14.47 -7.26 -6.56
CA LEU A 82 13.69 -7.25 -7.79
C LEU A 82 12.22 -6.91 -7.54
N ILE A 83 11.58 -7.55 -6.55
CA ILE A 83 10.24 -7.21 -6.05
C ILE A 83 10.23 -5.75 -5.64
N GLY A 84 11.22 -5.31 -4.87
CA GLY A 84 11.48 -3.92 -4.56
C GLY A 84 11.34 -3.08 -5.83
N LYS A 85 12.19 -3.25 -6.83
CA LYS A 85 12.14 -2.47 -8.08
C LYS A 85 10.85 -2.65 -8.90
N LEU A 86 10.21 -3.81 -8.85
CA LEU A 86 8.95 -4.11 -9.55
C LEU A 86 7.74 -3.40 -8.92
N TYR A 87 7.75 -3.23 -7.59
CA TYR A 87 6.66 -2.61 -6.81
C TYR A 87 7.00 -1.17 -6.34
N THR A 88 8.27 -0.78 -6.33
CA THR A 88 8.80 0.50 -5.84
C THR A 88 8.99 1.53 -6.96
N THR A 89 8.41 1.32 -8.13
CA THR A 89 8.09 2.44 -9.03
C THR A 89 6.92 3.21 -8.43
N LYS A 90 7.18 3.95 -7.35
CA LYS A 90 6.59 5.28 -7.22
C LYS A 90 7.00 6.01 -8.50
N ASN A 91 6.03 6.56 -9.23
CA ASN A 91 6.18 7.36 -10.45
C ASN A 91 5.81 6.66 -11.78
N ARG A 92 4.53 6.30 -11.89
CA ARG A 92 3.56 7.06 -12.69
C ARG A 92 2.16 6.70 -12.15
N GLY A 93 1.49 7.66 -11.51
CA GLY A 93 0.28 7.39 -10.71
C GLY A 93 0.56 6.98 -9.26
N SER A 94 1.69 7.39 -8.68
CA SER A 94 1.82 7.40 -7.22
C SER A 94 0.62 8.12 -6.63
N ILE A 95 0.14 7.67 -5.48
CA ILE A 95 -0.84 8.40 -4.71
C ILE A 95 -0.34 9.84 -4.59
N CYS A 96 -0.97 10.76 -5.33
CA CYS A 96 -0.69 12.18 -5.22
C CYS A 96 -1.32 12.58 -3.91
N MET A 97 -0.52 12.58 -2.84
CA MET A 97 -0.96 12.96 -1.51
C MET A 97 -1.50 14.40 -1.51
N ASP A 98 -0.97 15.25 -2.39
CA ASP A 98 -1.47 16.57 -2.77
C ASP A 98 -2.87 16.49 -3.41
N VAL A 99 -3.09 15.66 -4.44
CA VAL A 99 -4.43 15.50 -5.05
C VAL A 99 -5.46 14.99 -4.04
N ASN A 100 -5.06 14.07 -3.15
CA ASN A 100 -5.94 13.61 -2.08
C ASN A 100 -6.23 14.71 -1.05
N ALA A 101 -5.24 15.54 -0.70
CA ALA A 101 -5.43 16.67 0.18
C ALA A 101 -6.35 17.72 -0.45
N ASP A 102 -6.15 18.05 -1.72
CA ASP A 102 -7.00 18.95 -2.51
C ASP A 102 -8.44 18.44 -2.57
N PHE A 103 -8.63 17.14 -2.77
CA PHE A 103 -9.95 16.53 -2.78
C PHE A 103 -10.66 16.63 -1.41
N VAL A 104 -9.94 16.46 -0.30
CA VAL A 104 -10.50 16.66 1.05
C VAL A 104 -10.90 18.12 1.26
N ASN A 105 -10.07 19.06 0.82
CA ASN A 105 -10.39 20.49 0.88
C ASN A 105 -11.63 20.83 0.03
N GLU A 106 -11.74 20.26 -1.17
CA GLU A 106 -12.91 20.42 -2.04
C GLU A 106 -14.19 19.89 -1.38
N ILE A 107 -14.14 18.74 -0.70
CA ILE A 107 -15.26 18.21 0.07
C ILE A 107 -15.62 19.17 1.20
N TYR A 108 -14.63 19.65 1.96
CA TYR A 108 -14.83 20.59 3.06
C TYR A 108 -15.56 21.86 2.58
N ASP A 109 -15.09 22.47 1.49
CA ASP A 109 -15.69 23.68 0.91
C ASP A 109 -17.13 23.42 0.46
N LYS A 110 -17.38 22.29 -0.21
CA LYS A 110 -18.74 21.90 -0.64
C LYS A 110 -19.68 21.66 0.54
N VAL A 111 -19.19 21.01 1.60
CA VAL A 111 -19.98 20.77 2.82
C VAL A 111 -20.33 22.11 3.47
N LYS A 112 -19.36 23.01 3.66
CA LYS A 112 -19.59 24.35 4.22
C LYS A 112 -20.54 25.17 3.36
N ALA A 113 -20.47 25.07 2.03
CA ALA A 113 -21.37 25.79 1.12
C ALA A 113 -22.80 25.19 1.07
N SER A 114 -23.03 23.97 1.59
CA SER A 114 -24.33 23.33 1.51
C SER A 114 -25.40 24.05 2.36
N PRO A 115 -26.66 24.18 1.88
CA PRO A 115 -27.74 24.79 2.65
C PRO A 115 -27.96 24.12 4.00
N THR A 116 -27.88 22.78 4.04
CA THR A 116 -28.01 22.00 5.27
C THR A 116 -26.98 22.40 6.31
N PHE A 117 -25.71 22.58 5.91
CA PHE A 117 -24.66 23.03 6.82
C PHE A 117 -24.91 24.47 7.28
N GLN A 118 -25.28 25.36 6.36
CA GLN A 118 -25.54 26.77 6.65
C GLN A 118 -26.71 26.97 7.62
N GLU A 119 -27.76 26.17 7.51
CA GLU A 119 -28.95 26.28 8.36
C GLU A 119 -28.78 25.61 9.73
N HIS A 120 -28.12 24.46 9.79
CA HIS A 120 -28.16 23.58 10.97
C HIS A 120 -26.82 23.41 11.68
N PHE A 121 -25.70 23.69 11.00
CA PHE A 121 -24.36 23.34 11.47
C PHE A 121 -23.37 24.52 11.44
N GLN A 122 -23.85 25.75 11.24
CA GLN A 122 -23.00 26.95 11.36
C GLN A 122 -22.27 27.00 12.71
N GLY A 123 -20.99 27.36 12.67
CA GLY A 123 -20.10 27.40 13.84
C GLY A 123 -19.72 26.03 14.42
N LYS A 124 -20.14 24.92 13.79
CA LYS A 124 -19.68 23.57 14.15
C LYS A 124 -18.43 23.20 13.35
N LYS A 125 -17.58 22.38 13.97
CA LYS A 125 -16.42 21.77 13.32
C LYS A 125 -16.88 20.70 12.33
N VAL A 126 -16.22 20.65 11.18
CA VAL A 126 -16.33 19.57 10.21
C VAL A 126 -15.31 18.51 10.61
N VAL A 127 -15.76 17.26 10.74
CA VAL A 127 -14.89 16.12 11.05
C VAL A 127 -14.82 15.23 9.82
N VAL A 128 -13.62 15.05 9.28
CA VAL A 128 -13.37 14.12 8.19
C VAL A 128 -12.67 12.89 8.76
N VAL A 129 -13.26 11.72 8.52
CA VAL A 129 -12.72 10.43 8.96
C VAL A 129 -11.97 9.79 7.80
N LEU A 130 -10.68 9.50 8.00
CA LEU A 130 -9.77 8.95 7.00
C LEU A 130 -9.24 7.59 7.45
N ASP A 131 -8.96 6.69 6.51
CA ASP A 131 -8.14 5.54 6.84
C ASP A 131 -6.68 5.97 7.12
N ASN A 132 -5.90 5.11 7.75
CA ASN A 132 -4.49 5.41 8.07
C ASN A 132 -3.55 5.05 6.91
N ALA A 133 -4.01 5.15 5.65
CA ALA A 133 -3.15 4.89 4.51
C ALA A 133 -2.13 6.02 4.31
N PRO A 134 -0.90 5.71 3.84
CA PRO A 134 0.10 6.72 3.50
C PRO A 134 -0.39 7.78 2.50
N ALA A 135 -1.44 7.44 1.76
CA ALA A 135 -2.20 8.28 0.84
C ALA A 135 -2.67 9.62 1.42
N HIS A 136 -2.89 9.66 2.73
CA HIS A 136 -3.52 10.79 3.43
C HIS A 136 -2.53 11.54 4.33
N ASN A 137 -1.23 11.31 4.19
CA ASN A 137 -0.24 11.88 5.11
C ASN A 137 -0.01 13.39 4.95
N GLN A 138 -0.52 14.02 3.87
CA GLN A 138 -0.38 15.46 3.61
C GLN A 138 -1.70 16.24 3.81
N THR A 139 -2.74 15.60 4.34
CA THR A 139 -3.98 16.31 4.69
C THR A 139 -3.78 17.01 6.02
N GLU A 140 -3.91 18.33 6.02
CA GLU A 140 -3.67 19.20 7.18
C GLU A 140 -4.99 19.60 7.86
N GLU A 141 -4.95 19.78 9.19
CA GLU A 141 -6.07 20.32 9.97
C GLU A 141 -6.11 21.86 9.90
N ASN A 142 -7.29 22.44 10.17
CA ASN A 142 -7.44 23.88 10.44
C ASN A 142 -8.46 24.10 11.57
N ASP A 143 -8.72 25.34 11.97
CA ASP A 143 -9.53 25.66 13.16
C ASP A 143 -10.92 24.98 13.18
N ASP A 144 -11.51 24.83 12.00
CA ASP A 144 -12.86 24.29 11.78
C ASP A 144 -12.88 22.89 11.15
N LEU A 145 -11.74 22.36 10.70
CA LEU A 145 -11.58 21.04 10.09
C LEU A 145 -10.74 20.12 10.96
N VAL A 146 -11.34 19.03 11.45
CA VAL A 146 -10.69 18.00 12.25
C VAL A 146 -10.53 16.73 11.43
N LEU A 147 -9.34 16.13 11.46
CA LEU A 147 -9.03 14.90 10.75
C LEU A 147 -8.92 13.73 11.73
N LEU A 148 -9.89 12.82 11.69
CA LEU A 148 -9.83 11.59 12.48
C LEU A 148 -9.26 10.46 11.65
N ARG A 149 -8.10 9.95 12.06
CA ARG A 149 -7.46 8.79 11.42
C ARG A 149 -7.90 7.51 12.11
N LEU A 150 -8.47 6.62 11.34
CA LEU A 150 -8.92 5.32 11.81
C LEU A 150 -7.73 4.41 12.15
N ALA A 151 -7.91 3.57 13.16
CA ALA A 151 -6.92 2.53 13.47
C ALA A 151 -6.78 1.52 12.30
N PRO A 152 -5.64 0.81 12.19
CA PRO A 152 -5.51 -0.31 11.28
C PRO A 152 -6.68 -1.31 11.45
N TYR A 153 -7.11 -1.93 10.35
CA TYR A 153 -8.19 -2.93 10.35
C TYR A 153 -9.55 -2.39 10.80
N SER A 154 -9.99 -1.27 10.23
CA SER A 154 -11.31 -0.69 10.52
C SER A 154 -12.45 -1.42 9.80
N PRO A 155 -13.38 -2.10 10.51
CA PRO A 155 -14.43 -2.90 9.88
C PRO A 155 -15.36 -2.10 8.97
N MET A 156 -15.51 -0.80 9.24
CA MET A 156 -16.26 0.14 8.40
C MET A 156 -15.66 0.30 6.99
N CYS A 157 -14.36 0.02 6.83
CA CYS A 157 -13.66 0.05 5.55
C CYS A 157 -13.60 -1.33 4.86
N ASN A 158 -14.10 -2.40 5.50
CA ASN A 158 -14.15 -3.73 4.86
C ASN A 158 -14.95 -3.74 3.54
N PRO A 159 -16.06 -2.99 3.39
CA PRO A 159 -16.78 -2.94 2.12
C PRO A 159 -15.93 -2.42 0.96
N THR A 160 -15.13 -1.38 1.19
CA THR A 160 -14.27 -0.81 0.16
C THR A 160 -13.16 -1.79 -0.19
N GLU A 161 -12.53 -2.42 0.81
CA GLU A 161 -11.54 -3.47 0.60
C GLU A 161 -12.11 -4.66 -0.20
N GLY A 162 -13.35 -5.06 0.10
CA GLY A 162 -14.08 -6.10 -0.63
C GLY A 162 -14.30 -5.75 -2.09
N CYS A 163 -14.74 -4.52 -2.37
CA CYS A 163 -14.88 -4.01 -3.74
C CYS A 163 -13.54 -4.04 -4.50
N PHE A 164 -12.48 -3.51 -3.88
CA PHE A 164 -11.15 -3.52 -4.47
C PHE A 164 -10.62 -4.93 -4.68
N SER A 165 -10.97 -5.89 -3.84
CA SER A 165 -10.58 -7.29 -4.00
C SER A 165 -11.21 -7.92 -5.24
N VAL A 166 -12.48 -7.66 -5.52
CA VAL A 166 -13.15 -8.07 -6.77
C VAL A 166 -12.50 -7.41 -7.98
N PHE A 167 -12.24 -6.11 -7.91
CA PHE A 167 -11.59 -5.37 -8.99
C PHE A 167 -10.19 -5.90 -9.28
N LYS A 168 -9.37 -6.09 -8.25
CA LYS A 168 -8.03 -6.70 -8.34
C LYS A 168 -8.09 -8.10 -8.97
N ALA A 169 -9.08 -8.93 -8.59
CA ALA A 169 -9.24 -10.26 -9.17
C ALA A 169 -9.54 -10.17 -10.68
N LYS A 170 -10.41 -9.25 -11.09
CA LYS A 170 -10.75 -9.06 -12.52
C LYS A 170 -9.55 -8.56 -13.34
N ILE A 171 -8.78 -7.61 -12.80
CA ILE A 171 -7.51 -7.18 -13.41
C ILE A 171 -6.55 -8.36 -13.57
N LYS A 172 -6.36 -9.17 -12.52
CA LYS A 172 -5.46 -10.34 -12.58
C LYS A 172 -5.86 -11.32 -13.67
N VAL A 173 -7.16 -11.59 -13.84
CA VAL A 173 -7.67 -12.44 -14.93
C VAL A 173 -7.36 -11.82 -16.29
N HIS A 174 -7.59 -10.51 -16.45
CA HIS A 174 -7.29 -9.81 -17.70
C HIS A 174 -5.79 -9.86 -18.05
N LEU A 175 -4.92 -9.59 -17.08
CA LEU A 175 -3.47 -9.64 -17.24
C LEU A 175 -2.96 -11.05 -17.55
N ALA A 176 -3.60 -12.09 -17.00
CA ALA A 176 -3.26 -13.47 -17.32
C ALA A 176 -3.51 -13.82 -18.80
N LEU A 177 -4.54 -13.21 -19.41
CA LEU A 177 -4.84 -13.37 -20.84
C LEU A 177 -3.86 -12.58 -21.73
N SER A 178 -3.32 -11.46 -21.25
CA SER A 178 -2.33 -10.63 -21.95
C SER A 178 -0.89 -10.88 -21.50
N ARG A 179 -0.57 -12.11 -21.09
CA ARG A 179 0.75 -12.47 -20.53
C ARG A 179 1.90 -12.15 -21.49
N GLU A 180 1.70 -12.37 -22.79
CA GLU A 180 2.71 -12.11 -23.83
C GLU A 180 3.12 -10.63 -23.86
N GLU A 181 2.17 -9.71 -23.73
CA GLU A 181 2.42 -8.27 -23.71
C GLU A 181 3.24 -7.83 -22.49
N LEU A 182 2.99 -8.48 -21.34
CA LEU A 182 3.70 -8.22 -20.08
C LEU A 182 5.16 -8.69 -20.10
N VAL A 183 5.47 -9.74 -20.87
CA VAL A 183 6.81 -10.34 -20.98
C VAL A 183 7.55 -9.96 -22.25
N ALA A 184 6.92 -9.16 -23.13
CA ALA A 184 7.54 -8.67 -24.35
C ALA A 184 8.86 -7.96 -24.06
N ALA A 185 9.89 -8.27 -24.85
CA ALA A 185 11.18 -7.61 -24.78
C ALA A 185 11.00 -6.11 -25.08
N ARG A 186 11.60 -5.25 -24.24
CA ARG A 186 11.47 -3.80 -24.32
C ARG A 186 12.83 -3.14 -24.07
N PRO A 187 13.10 -1.97 -24.66
CA PRO A 187 14.31 -1.21 -24.36
C PRO A 187 14.49 -0.99 -22.86
N ARG A 188 15.73 -1.09 -22.38
CA ARG A 188 16.06 -0.88 -20.96
C ARG A 188 15.58 0.50 -20.51
N GLY A 189 15.10 0.58 -19.26
CA GLY A 189 14.50 1.80 -18.71
C GLY A 189 13.04 2.04 -19.11
N THR A 190 12.49 1.36 -20.13
CA THR A 190 11.09 1.54 -20.56
C THR A 190 10.13 0.47 -20.03
N ILE A 191 10.67 -0.64 -19.51
CA ILE A 191 9.90 -1.80 -19.03
C ILE A 191 8.85 -1.40 -17.98
N ALA A 192 9.23 -0.58 -17.00
CA ALA A 192 8.34 -0.16 -15.93
C ALA A 192 7.18 0.69 -16.46
N ALA A 193 7.47 1.73 -17.24
CA ALA A 193 6.44 2.60 -17.82
C ALA A 193 5.46 1.81 -18.68
N ALA A 194 5.98 0.91 -19.51
CA ALA A 194 5.15 0.11 -20.39
C ALA A 194 4.37 -0.99 -19.64
N ARG A 195 4.82 -1.45 -18.45
CA ARG A 195 4.02 -2.34 -17.58
C ARG A 195 2.90 -1.58 -16.87
N MET A 196 3.17 -0.34 -16.46
CA MET A 196 2.15 0.55 -15.89
C MET A 196 1.06 0.85 -16.90
N GLU A 197 1.41 1.11 -18.17
CA GLU A 197 0.43 1.32 -19.25
C GLU A 197 -0.48 0.10 -19.46
N ILE A 198 0.08 -1.11 -19.46
CA ILE A 198 -0.72 -2.35 -19.52
C ILE A 198 -1.67 -2.44 -18.32
N LEU A 199 -1.17 -2.13 -17.11
CA LEU A 199 -1.98 -2.18 -15.89
C LEU A 199 -3.11 -1.16 -15.93
N GLU A 200 -2.86 0.05 -16.42
CA GLU A 200 -3.85 1.11 -16.59
C GLU A 200 -4.93 0.70 -17.61
N HIS A 201 -4.53 0.17 -18.78
CA HIS A 201 -5.46 -0.37 -19.75
C HIS A 201 -6.31 -1.52 -19.18
N ALA A 202 -5.69 -2.44 -18.43
CA ALA A 202 -6.41 -3.52 -17.77
C ALA A 202 -7.41 -2.98 -16.73
N ALA A 203 -7.01 -1.99 -15.93
CA ALA A 203 -7.86 -1.33 -14.96
C ALA A 203 -9.07 -0.66 -15.64
N MET A 204 -8.85 0.12 -16.70
CA MET A 204 -9.92 0.77 -17.46
C MET A 204 -10.90 -0.23 -18.06
N ARG A 205 -10.43 -1.36 -18.58
CA ARG A 205 -11.31 -2.43 -19.10
C ARG A 205 -12.09 -3.15 -17.99
N CYS A 206 -11.51 -3.26 -16.80
CA CYS A 206 -12.10 -3.99 -15.69
C CYS A 206 -12.99 -3.14 -14.78
N ILE A 207 -12.89 -1.81 -14.83
CA ILE A 207 -13.54 -0.89 -13.89
C ILE A 207 -15.06 -1.07 -13.84
N GLY A 208 -15.68 -1.54 -14.93
CA GLY A 208 -17.12 -1.84 -14.97
C GLY A 208 -17.59 -2.93 -14.00
N CYS A 209 -16.69 -3.64 -13.29
CA CYS A 209 -17.10 -4.49 -12.16
C CYS A 209 -17.42 -3.71 -10.87
N MET A 210 -16.96 -2.47 -10.76
CA MET A 210 -17.27 -1.56 -9.67
C MET A 210 -18.65 -0.94 -9.91
N ASP A 211 -19.68 -1.78 -9.85
CA ASP A 211 -21.07 -1.37 -10.03
C ASP A 211 -21.79 -1.17 -8.68
N LEU A 212 -22.95 -0.51 -8.72
CA LEU A 212 -23.76 -0.25 -7.53
C LEU A 212 -24.17 -1.54 -6.83
N ARG A 213 -24.37 -2.63 -7.57
CA ARG A 213 -24.74 -3.94 -7.02
C ARG A 213 -23.62 -4.52 -6.17
N LEU A 214 -22.37 -4.43 -6.62
CA LEU A 214 -21.19 -4.85 -5.87
C LEU A 214 -21.05 -4.01 -4.61
N VAL A 215 -21.15 -2.68 -4.73
CA VAL A 215 -21.05 -1.76 -3.58
C VAL A 215 -22.12 -2.09 -2.54
N ASN A 216 -23.38 -2.25 -2.96
CA ASN A 216 -24.47 -2.61 -2.06
C ASN A 216 -24.26 -3.97 -1.39
N LYS A 217 -23.76 -4.96 -2.14
CA LYS A 217 -23.43 -6.28 -1.57
C LYS A 217 -22.33 -6.16 -0.51
N MET A 218 -21.30 -5.37 -0.77
CA MET A 218 -20.21 -5.16 0.18
C MET A 218 -20.66 -4.35 1.39
N ALA A 219 -21.50 -3.34 1.21
CA ALA A 219 -22.10 -2.56 2.30
C ALA A 219 -22.99 -3.41 3.20
N LEU A 220 -23.72 -4.38 2.64
CA LEU A 220 -24.50 -5.31 3.44
C LEU A 220 -23.64 -6.10 4.44
N HIS A 221 -22.39 -6.41 4.08
CA HIS A 221 -21.47 -7.11 4.98
C HIS A 221 -21.05 -6.27 6.20
N CYS A 222 -21.14 -4.94 6.15
CA CYS A 222 -20.87 -4.08 7.30
C CYS A 222 -22.13 -3.61 8.03
N GLN A 223 -23.33 -4.04 7.61
CA GLN A 223 -24.59 -3.54 8.18
C GLN A 223 -24.67 -3.77 9.71
N HIS A 224 -24.16 -4.89 10.20
CA HIS A 224 -24.12 -5.16 11.64
C HIS A 224 -23.21 -4.18 12.40
N ALA A 225 -22.07 -3.81 11.81
CA ALA A 225 -21.16 -2.83 12.41
C ALA A 225 -21.77 -1.42 12.41
N VAL A 226 -22.50 -1.06 11.36
CA VAL A 226 -23.26 0.20 11.31
C VAL A 226 -24.34 0.23 12.38
N ALA A 227 -25.13 -0.84 12.51
CA ALA A 227 -26.17 -0.91 13.52
C ALA A 227 -25.61 -0.88 14.96
N ALA A 228 -24.46 -1.51 15.20
CA ALA A 228 -23.75 -1.44 16.48
C ALA A 228 -23.27 0.00 16.78
N ALA A 229 -22.70 0.68 15.77
CA ALA A 229 -22.28 2.07 15.90
C ALA A 229 -23.45 3.02 16.21
N GLU A 230 -24.62 2.82 15.59
CA GLU A 230 -25.85 3.57 15.90
C GLU A 230 -26.31 3.39 17.36
N ARG A 231 -26.05 2.21 17.93
CA ARG A 231 -26.33 1.90 19.35
C ARG A 231 -25.20 2.32 20.30
N MET A 232 -24.15 2.97 19.80
CA MET A 232 -22.95 3.32 20.55
C MET A 232 -22.28 2.10 21.22
N GLU A 233 -22.42 0.93 20.59
CA GLU A 233 -21.77 -0.30 21.06
C GLU A 233 -20.30 -0.32 20.62
N ASP A 234 -19.43 -0.83 21.49
CA ASP A 234 -18.03 -1.05 21.15
C ASP A 234 -17.91 -2.05 20.00
N MET A 235 -17.23 -1.62 18.94
CA MET A 235 -17.02 -2.45 17.75
C MET A 235 -15.99 -3.53 18.08
N GLN A 236 -16.41 -4.80 18.06
CA GLN A 236 -15.48 -5.91 18.31
C GLN A 236 -14.63 -6.18 17.06
N TYR A 237 -13.32 -5.98 17.19
CA TYR A 237 -12.34 -6.41 16.20
C TYR A 237 -12.15 -7.93 16.36
N SER A 238 -12.33 -8.70 15.29
CA SER A 238 -11.99 -10.12 15.31
C SER A 238 -10.49 -10.29 15.55
N THR A 239 -10.12 -10.86 16.70
CA THR A 239 -8.75 -11.28 17.08
C THR A 239 -8.20 -12.38 16.18
#